data_AF-A0A2N0V150-F1
#
_entry.id   AF-A0A2N0V150-F1
#
_cell.length_a   1.000
_cell.length_b   1.000
_cell.length_c   1.000
_cell.angle_alpha   90.00
_cell.angle_beta   90.00
_cell.angle_gamma   90.00
#
_symmetry.space_group_name_H-M   'P 1'
#
loop_
_entity.id
_entity.type
_entity.pdbx_description
1 polymer ?
#
loop_
_entity_poly.entity_id
_entity_poly.type
_entity_poly.pdbx_seq_one_letter_code
_entity_poly.pdbx_strand_id
1 'polypeptide(L)'
;MILPILHSEKLSGLCGLTAMPPMSSRQCLNRAIRPLALSSKEVLLAAAAALSFAPFSVQAWTLDFSSRSYNFNEADGVVQANVSLASSSGDYGGCTISGDVVAAGGSATAGSDYNISSGTFSFSVPFLFGGSHTDSAPVSINIIDDALVESTETVTLSLQNVTPSCTGDSVSAGASAVASIADNDVAPPPTTPTTPITSTPNLTADPTFTPNQQAIYEGLTSACSGASGDLLARCNEINNADLNAVIPDAVAAQGAAAVDFGYKQFSVVHGRIVNLRNSQQQSASLLGYSTINVNGETIPVGKALMTALGAARGGAAGDDPNEQPFRDSPLGFFLKGQFNVGEKANTGSERGFKADRKAVTFGLDYSFMDELVLGAAFGYGSTDTNYNLNSGSMSTDAYEFSSYGSYFLPQSFYIDWIMSYALHSFDINRRIQYTGFDNTATSSANGDQYGFSLGFGKDFALQSFVINPYVRLDYSKTEVDSYQESGGGGLAMEFAGQSIDSATSTIGGQASNAISTSWGVLSPGVRFEWVHQYLDESRLIQARFSQAAAGAGRFSVKTDTPDRDYFNIGTSLALSLPEGRAGFLRYEYRLGQAYITDHTIELGARIPF
;
A
#
# COMPACT_ATOMS: atom_id res chain seq x y z
N MET A 1 -14.95 36.08 56.31
CA MET A 1 -13.95 36.57 57.29
C MET A 1 -12.59 36.43 56.61
N ILE A 2 -11.78 37.48 56.58
CA ILE A 2 -10.39 37.52 56.07
C ILE A 2 -10.21 37.45 54.52
N LEU A 3 -9.27 38.28 54.03
CA LEU A 3 -8.70 38.45 52.66
C LEU A 3 -7.28 37.78 52.63
N PRO A 4 -6.32 38.00 51.69
CA PRO A 4 -6.27 38.73 50.40
C PRO A 4 -5.93 37.76 49.21
N ILE A 5 -5.67 38.09 47.93
CA ILE A 5 -5.13 39.24 47.15
C ILE A 5 -3.58 39.39 47.09
N LEU A 6 -3.02 39.16 45.89
CA LEU A 6 -1.79 39.70 45.28
C LEU A 6 -2.11 39.76 43.75
N HIS A 7 -1.96 40.85 42.98
CA HIS A 7 -0.72 41.56 42.56
C HIS A 7 0.32 40.61 41.92
N SER A 8 0.99 40.87 40.79
CA SER A 8 0.98 41.94 39.77
C SER A 8 1.77 41.39 38.53
N GLU A 9 1.85 41.93 37.30
CA GLU A 9 1.40 43.18 36.64
C GLU A 9 1.56 43.08 35.09
N LYS A 10 1.41 44.22 34.37
CA LYS A 10 2.07 44.57 33.08
C LYS A 10 2.06 43.58 31.90
N LEU A 11 1.28 43.92 30.86
CA LEU A 11 1.84 44.48 29.62
C LEU A 11 0.79 45.33 28.90
N SER A 12 1.21 46.46 28.31
CA SER A 12 0.28 47.51 27.86
C SER A 12 0.75 48.19 26.57
N GLY A 13 -0.17 48.28 25.60
CA GLY A 13 0.02 48.98 24.32
C GLY A 13 0.68 48.13 23.22
N LEU A 14 0.49 48.42 21.94
CA LEU A 14 -0.38 49.44 21.32
C LEU A 14 -1.14 48.84 20.14
N CYS A 15 -2.44 49.14 20.04
CA CYS A 15 -3.12 49.28 18.76
C CYS A 15 -4.29 50.25 18.96
N GLY A 16 -4.48 51.21 18.06
CA GLY A 16 -5.48 52.26 18.24
C GLY A 16 -5.93 52.86 16.92
N LEU A 17 -7.22 53.23 16.88
CA LEU A 17 -7.98 53.71 15.72
C LEU A 17 -8.14 52.62 14.61
N THR A 18 -9.27 52.51 13.91
CA THR A 18 -10.46 53.38 13.79
C THR A 18 -11.76 52.67 14.24
N ALA A 19 -12.91 53.36 14.16
CA ALA A 19 -14.14 52.97 14.86
C ALA A 19 -15.31 52.53 13.96
N MET A 20 -16.18 51.66 14.49
CA MET A 20 -17.57 51.44 14.04
C MET A 20 -18.49 51.02 15.21
N PRO A 21 -19.83 51.13 15.08
CA PRO A 21 -20.78 51.13 16.21
C PRO A 21 -21.17 49.72 16.74
N PRO A 22 -21.80 49.63 17.94
CA PRO A 22 -22.07 48.35 18.59
C PRO A 22 -23.26 47.58 17.99
N MET A 23 -23.11 46.26 17.86
CA MET A 23 -24.20 45.31 17.63
C MET A 23 -24.16 44.15 18.64
N SER A 24 -25.29 43.45 18.77
CA SER A 24 -25.64 42.68 19.97
C SER A 24 -24.97 41.31 20.10
N SER A 25 -24.83 40.88 21.35
CA SER A 25 -24.42 39.51 21.72
C SER A 25 -25.39 38.47 21.17
N ARG A 26 -25.05 37.80 20.05
CA ARG A 26 -25.52 36.45 19.66
C ARG A 26 -24.86 35.85 18.40
N GLN A 27 -23.53 35.90 18.25
CA GLN A 27 -22.77 35.03 17.33
C GLN A 27 -21.25 35.14 17.55
N CYS A 28 -20.68 34.41 18.52
CA CYS A 28 -19.23 34.29 18.67
C CYS A 28 -18.82 32.97 19.35
N LEU A 29 -19.24 31.83 18.77
CA LEU A 29 -18.82 30.50 19.22
C LEU A 29 -18.88 29.47 18.08
N ASN A 30 -18.15 29.72 16.98
CA ASN A 30 -17.86 28.71 15.95
C ASN A 30 -16.75 29.17 14.97
N ARG A 31 -15.54 29.47 15.48
CA ARG A 31 -14.33 29.64 14.64
C ARG A 31 -13.04 29.57 15.46
N ALA A 32 -12.62 28.35 15.80
CA ALA A 32 -11.28 28.02 16.26
C ALA A 32 -10.96 26.57 15.85
N ILE A 33 -9.67 26.25 15.70
CA ILE A 33 -9.15 24.92 15.34
C ILE A 33 -9.61 24.40 13.96
N ARG A 34 -8.85 24.79 12.93
CA ARG A 34 -8.51 23.91 11.80
C ARG A 34 -6.97 23.85 11.71
N PRO A 35 -6.34 22.67 11.59
CA PRO A 35 -4.93 22.61 11.22
C PRO A 35 -4.76 23.06 9.76
N LEU A 36 -3.74 23.86 9.47
CA LEU A 36 -3.28 24.06 8.10
C LEU A 36 -2.16 23.06 7.82
N ALA A 37 -2.39 22.16 6.86
CA ALA A 37 -1.30 21.49 6.17
C ALA A 37 -0.82 22.42 5.03
N LEU A 38 0.44 22.84 5.05
CA LEU A 38 1.06 23.53 3.92
C LEU A 38 1.83 22.52 3.06
N SER A 39 1.60 22.56 1.75
CA SER A 39 2.36 21.78 0.78
C SER A 39 3.73 22.43 0.53
N SER A 40 4.77 21.61 0.39
CA SER A 40 6.17 22.06 0.31
C SER A 40 6.56 22.75 -1.01
N LYS A 41 5.65 22.88 -1.98
CA LYS A 41 5.95 23.45 -3.32
C LYS A 41 5.84 24.97 -3.42
N GLU A 42 5.02 25.64 -2.61
CA GLU A 42 4.67 27.05 -2.87
C GLU A 42 5.75 28.05 -2.44
N VAL A 43 6.63 27.68 -1.49
CA VAL A 43 7.67 28.56 -0.95
C VAL A 43 8.81 28.86 -1.95
N LEU A 44 9.03 27.99 -2.95
CA LEU A 44 10.12 28.15 -3.92
C LEU A 44 9.84 29.17 -5.04
N LEU A 45 8.56 29.44 -5.36
CA LEU A 45 8.20 30.22 -6.55
C LEU A 45 8.18 31.75 -6.34
N ALA A 46 8.09 32.21 -5.10
CA ALA A 46 7.92 33.63 -4.78
C ALA A 46 9.19 34.50 -4.99
N ALA A 47 10.35 33.89 -5.28
CA ALA A 47 11.64 34.58 -5.33
C ALA A 47 12.02 35.16 -6.72
N ALA A 48 11.26 34.89 -7.77
CA ALA A 48 11.68 35.10 -9.16
C ALA A 48 11.14 36.37 -9.86
N ALA A 49 10.31 37.19 -9.21
CA ALA A 49 9.45 38.19 -9.88
C ALA A 49 9.72 39.65 -9.48
N ALA A 50 10.96 40.15 -9.63
CA ALA A 50 11.31 41.54 -9.24
C ALA A 50 12.47 42.18 -10.03
N LEU A 51 12.47 42.14 -11.37
CA LEU A 51 13.41 42.90 -12.21
C LEU A 51 12.82 43.19 -13.60
N SER A 52 12.47 44.46 -13.86
CA SER A 52 11.92 44.92 -15.15
C SER A 52 12.64 46.17 -15.65
N PHE A 53 13.54 46.00 -16.62
CA PHE A 53 14.07 47.10 -17.41
C PHE A 53 13.20 47.33 -18.64
N ALA A 54 13.08 48.58 -19.09
CA ALA A 54 12.40 48.90 -20.34
C ALA A 54 13.20 48.33 -21.53
N PRO A 55 12.56 47.66 -22.49
CA PRO A 55 13.28 47.04 -23.60
C PRO A 55 13.84 48.10 -24.56
N PHE A 56 15.07 47.87 -25.03
CA PHE A 56 15.49 48.39 -26.33
C PHE A 56 14.54 47.85 -27.41
N SER A 57 14.33 48.58 -28.49
CA SER A 57 13.61 48.09 -29.67
C SER A 57 14.47 47.06 -30.41
N VAL A 58 14.52 45.83 -29.88
CA VAL A 58 15.18 44.70 -30.54
C VAL A 58 14.48 44.45 -31.86
N GLN A 59 15.26 44.37 -32.94
CA GLN A 59 14.77 43.95 -34.24
C GLN A 59 14.32 42.49 -34.12
N ALA A 60 13.01 42.26 -34.27
CA ALA A 60 12.36 41.01 -33.90
C ALA A 60 11.78 40.31 -35.11
N TRP A 61 12.22 39.07 -35.33
CA TRP A 61 11.55 38.13 -36.20
C TRP A 61 10.31 37.57 -35.51
N THR A 62 9.22 37.46 -36.26
CA THR A 62 8.02 36.72 -35.85
C THR A 62 7.96 35.45 -36.69
N LEU A 63 7.98 34.29 -36.02
CA LEU A 63 7.84 32.97 -36.62
C LEU A 63 6.49 32.41 -36.18
N ASP A 64 5.56 32.20 -37.11
CA ASP A 64 4.18 31.82 -36.77
C ASP A 64 3.57 30.91 -37.84
N PHE A 65 2.57 30.10 -37.48
CA PHE A 65 1.84 29.32 -38.48
C PHE A 65 1.02 30.23 -39.39
N SER A 66 1.05 29.96 -40.70
CA SER A 66 0.35 30.78 -41.70
C SER A 66 -1.18 30.69 -41.62
N SER A 67 -1.70 29.70 -40.88
CA SER A 67 -3.08 29.66 -40.37
C SER A 67 -3.10 29.18 -38.91
N ARG A 68 -4.11 29.63 -38.14
CA ARG A 68 -4.42 29.10 -36.81
C ARG A 68 -5.20 27.78 -36.84
N SER A 69 -5.91 27.52 -37.94
CA SER A 69 -6.69 26.30 -38.16
C SER A 69 -6.35 25.72 -39.53
N TYR A 70 -6.05 24.43 -39.53
CA TYR A 70 -6.03 23.58 -40.72
C TYR A 70 -7.17 22.58 -40.59
N ASN A 71 -7.74 22.15 -41.71
CA ASN A 71 -8.75 21.09 -41.73
C ASN A 71 -8.36 20.15 -42.87
N PHE A 72 -8.20 18.88 -42.53
CA PHE A 72 -7.74 17.80 -43.40
C PHE A 72 -8.76 16.66 -43.36
N ASN A 73 -8.76 15.84 -44.39
CA ASN A 73 -9.47 14.56 -44.47
C ASN A 73 -8.43 13.42 -44.40
N GLU A 74 -8.76 12.25 -43.86
CA GLU A 74 -7.78 11.17 -43.70
C GLU A 74 -7.16 10.71 -45.02
N ALA A 75 -7.97 10.61 -46.07
CA ALA A 75 -7.59 10.33 -47.45
C ALA A 75 -6.76 11.45 -48.14
N ASP A 76 -6.54 12.62 -47.51
CA ASP A 76 -5.60 13.63 -48.03
C ASP A 76 -4.13 13.14 -47.95
N GLY A 77 -3.81 12.23 -47.01
CA GLY A 77 -2.48 11.67 -46.84
C GLY A 77 -1.43 12.71 -46.43
N VAL A 78 -0.51 13.08 -47.34
CA VAL A 78 0.59 14.02 -47.04
C VAL A 78 0.14 15.46 -47.24
N VAL A 79 -0.36 16.06 -46.15
CA VAL A 79 -0.81 17.45 -46.06
C VAL A 79 0.30 18.40 -45.60
N GLN A 80 0.07 19.71 -45.67
CA GLN A 80 1.05 20.73 -45.31
C GLN A 80 0.50 21.75 -44.31
N ALA A 81 1.22 21.95 -43.21
CA ALA A 81 1.04 23.08 -42.31
C ALA A 81 2.16 24.08 -42.56
N ASN A 82 1.84 25.26 -43.12
CA ASN A 82 2.84 26.26 -43.43
C ASN A 82 3.27 27.03 -42.19
N VAL A 83 4.58 27.15 -42.01
CA VAL A 83 5.20 28.12 -41.12
C VAL A 83 5.54 29.36 -41.94
N SER A 84 5.36 30.54 -41.35
CA SER A 84 5.69 31.83 -41.92
C SER A 84 6.71 32.55 -41.04
N LEU A 85 7.72 33.13 -41.67
CA LEU A 85 8.67 34.04 -41.05
C LEU A 85 8.33 35.47 -41.50
N ALA A 86 8.30 36.42 -40.57
CA ALA A 86 8.03 37.82 -40.85
C ALA A 86 8.91 38.77 -40.03
N SER A 87 9.29 39.90 -40.63
CA SER A 87 9.84 41.08 -39.93
C SER A 87 9.29 42.36 -40.56
N SER A 88 9.02 43.37 -39.73
CA SER A 88 8.34 44.61 -40.11
C SER A 88 9.26 45.72 -40.61
N SER A 89 10.47 45.86 -40.08
CA SER A 89 11.41 46.92 -40.48
C SER A 89 12.83 46.72 -39.92
N GLY A 90 13.84 46.63 -40.80
CA GLY A 90 15.25 46.66 -40.39
C GLY A 90 16.24 46.35 -41.53
N ASP A 91 17.52 46.33 -41.18
CA ASP A 91 18.60 45.76 -41.99
C ASP A 91 18.87 44.33 -41.49
N TYR A 92 18.93 43.35 -42.40
CA TYR A 92 18.87 41.93 -42.07
C TYR A 92 19.71 41.04 -43.00
N GLY A 93 19.93 39.80 -42.58
CA GLY A 93 20.25 38.68 -43.48
C GLY A 93 21.67 38.16 -43.42
N GLY A 94 21.99 37.28 -44.37
CA GLY A 94 23.17 36.42 -44.31
C GLY A 94 23.06 35.30 -43.28
N CYS A 95 21.83 34.97 -42.85
CA CYS A 95 21.55 34.05 -41.76
C CYS A 95 20.40 33.09 -42.09
N THR A 96 20.33 32.01 -41.30
CA THR A 96 19.30 30.97 -41.38
C THR A 96 18.46 30.99 -40.10
N ILE A 97 17.16 30.75 -40.21
CA ILE A 97 16.27 30.51 -39.07
C ILE A 97 15.56 29.18 -39.30
N SER A 98 15.84 28.20 -38.44
CA SER A 98 15.30 26.84 -38.52
C SER A 98 14.68 26.39 -37.20
N GLY A 99 13.90 25.31 -37.23
CA GLY A 99 13.30 24.70 -36.04
C GLY A 99 12.32 23.59 -36.42
N ASP A 100 11.59 23.11 -35.43
CA ASP A 100 10.70 21.96 -35.55
C ASP A 100 9.23 22.35 -35.36
N VAL A 101 8.33 21.72 -36.13
CA VAL A 101 6.90 21.57 -35.79
C VAL A 101 6.73 20.23 -35.10
N VAL A 102 6.15 20.24 -33.89
CA VAL A 102 5.80 19.03 -33.15
C VAL A 102 4.38 19.11 -32.61
N ALA A 103 3.71 17.95 -32.53
CA ALA A 103 2.42 17.84 -31.85
C ALA A 103 2.60 18.05 -30.33
N ALA A 104 1.72 18.85 -29.73
CA ALA A 104 1.74 19.27 -28.33
C ALA A 104 0.48 18.86 -27.55
N GLY A 105 -0.32 17.95 -28.11
CA GLY A 105 -1.62 17.52 -27.61
C GLY A 105 -2.68 17.54 -28.71
N GLY A 106 -3.90 17.16 -28.36
CA GLY A 106 -4.98 16.90 -29.30
C GLY A 106 -5.94 15.84 -28.74
N SER A 107 -6.86 15.36 -29.56
CA SER A 107 -7.49 14.04 -29.37
C SER A 107 -6.73 12.96 -30.14
N ALA A 108 -6.21 13.30 -31.33
CA ALA A 108 -5.57 12.39 -32.27
C ALA A 108 -4.28 11.73 -31.73
N THR A 109 -4.13 10.45 -32.04
CA THR A 109 -3.07 9.55 -31.59
C THR A 109 -1.94 9.44 -32.61
N ALA A 110 -0.77 9.98 -32.25
CA ALA A 110 0.42 9.90 -33.09
C ALA A 110 0.82 8.43 -33.38
N GLY A 111 0.91 8.08 -34.66
CA GLY A 111 1.21 6.75 -35.16
C GLY A 111 0.00 5.88 -35.52
N SER A 112 -1.21 6.27 -35.10
CA SER A 112 -2.48 5.71 -35.59
C SER A 112 -3.01 6.55 -36.75
N ASP A 113 -3.33 7.81 -36.49
CA ASP A 113 -4.09 8.70 -37.39
C ASP A 113 -3.23 9.83 -38.00
N TYR A 114 -2.02 10.08 -37.47
CA TYR A 114 -1.02 10.93 -38.14
C TYR A 114 0.43 10.59 -37.76
N ASN A 115 1.37 10.99 -38.62
CA ASN A 115 2.81 10.89 -38.40
C ASN A 115 3.54 12.15 -38.92
N ILE A 116 4.42 12.73 -38.10
CA ILE A 116 5.28 13.88 -38.45
C ILE A 116 6.72 13.37 -38.59
N SER A 117 7.04 12.71 -39.71
CA SER A 117 8.31 11.98 -39.87
C SER A 117 9.56 12.86 -39.92
N SER A 118 9.42 14.15 -40.20
CA SER A 118 10.50 15.15 -40.20
C SER A 118 9.94 16.57 -40.22
N GLY A 119 9.41 17.06 -39.09
CA GLY A 119 8.71 18.34 -38.97
C GLY A 119 9.55 19.62 -39.09
N THR A 120 10.73 19.56 -39.73
CA THR A 120 11.71 20.66 -39.76
C THR A 120 11.35 21.75 -40.76
N PHE A 121 11.42 23.02 -40.37
CA PHE A 121 11.43 24.17 -41.28
C PHE A 121 12.79 24.87 -41.29
N SER A 122 13.12 25.58 -42.38
CA SER A 122 14.34 26.38 -42.50
C SER A 122 14.18 27.52 -43.50
N PHE A 123 14.36 28.75 -43.02
CA PHE A 123 14.33 29.99 -43.81
C PHE A 123 15.75 30.50 -44.06
N SER A 124 16.05 30.93 -45.28
CA SER A 124 17.36 31.49 -45.67
C SER A 124 17.20 32.97 -45.97
N VAL A 125 17.61 33.84 -45.04
CA VAL A 125 17.38 35.28 -45.13
C VAL A 125 18.53 35.95 -45.90
N PRO A 126 18.33 36.45 -47.13
CA PRO A 126 19.36 37.16 -47.88
C PRO A 126 19.66 38.52 -47.25
N PHE A 127 20.84 39.09 -47.52
CA PHE A 127 21.16 40.45 -47.08
C PHE A 127 20.19 41.48 -47.69
N LEU A 128 19.48 42.19 -46.83
CA LEU A 128 18.48 43.21 -47.16
C LEU A 128 18.73 44.47 -46.32
N PHE A 129 18.66 45.64 -46.97
CA PHE A 129 18.85 46.95 -46.32
C PHE A 129 17.54 47.74 -46.39
N GLY A 130 16.89 47.90 -45.24
CA GLY A 130 15.59 48.55 -45.09
C GLY A 130 14.39 47.77 -45.65
N GLY A 131 13.28 47.80 -44.89
CA GLY A 131 11.99 47.25 -45.30
C GLY A 131 11.53 46.05 -44.46
N SER A 132 10.39 45.48 -44.85
CA SER A 132 9.82 44.26 -44.27
C SER A 132 10.23 43.03 -45.08
N HIS A 133 10.42 41.89 -44.41
CA HIS A 133 10.67 40.60 -45.05
C HIS A 133 9.62 39.58 -44.62
N THR A 134 9.17 38.74 -45.56
CA THR A 134 8.21 37.65 -45.29
C THR A 134 8.57 36.45 -46.15
N ASP A 135 8.59 35.25 -45.55
CA ASP A 135 8.86 33.98 -46.23
C ASP A 135 7.95 32.87 -45.65
N SER A 136 7.74 31.78 -46.38
CA SER A 136 6.88 30.66 -45.94
C SER A 136 7.45 29.29 -46.33
N ALA A 137 7.58 28.43 -45.32
CA ALA A 137 8.07 27.06 -45.45
C ALA A 137 6.93 26.07 -45.15
N PRO A 138 6.56 25.18 -46.09
CA PRO A 138 5.61 24.12 -45.81
C PRO A 138 6.24 23.04 -44.93
N VAL A 139 5.52 22.57 -43.92
CA VAL A 139 5.91 21.40 -43.13
C VAL A 139 4.91 20.28 -43.37
N SER A 140 5.40 19.15 -43.88
CA SER A 140 4.57 17.99 -44.20
C SER A 140 4.12 17.23 -42.96
N ILE A 141 2.85 16.88 -42.93
CA ILE A 141 2.24 15.96 -41.97
C ILE A 141 1.66 14.81 -42.78
N ASN A 142 1.95 13.56 -42.41
CA ASN A 142 1.32 12.40 -43.05
C ASN A 142 0.11 11.99 -42.20
N ILE A 143 -1.09 12.37 -42.62
CA ILE A 143 -2.34 11.79 -42.12
C ILE A 143 -2.39 10.32 -42.54
N ILE A 144 -2.99 9.47 -41.71
CA ILE A 144 -3.09 8.03 -41.94
C ILE A 144 -4.58 7.71 -42.17
N ASP A 145 -4.88 7.15 -43.33
CA ASP A 145 -6.20 6.69 -43.77
C ASP A 145 -6.34 5.21 -43.38
N ASP A 146 -7.39 4.83 -42.63
CA ASP A 146 -7.60 3.44 -42.19
C ASP A 146 -8.92 2.76 -42.64
N ALA A 147 -9.84 2.47 -41.73
CA ALA A 147 -11.12 1.78 -41.95
C ALA A 147 -12.13 1.97 -40.78
N LEU A 148 -11.80 2.80 -39.76
CA LEU A 148 -12.65 3.05 -38.60
C LEU A 148 -13.47 4.34 -38.81
N VAL A 149 -14.76 4.26 -38.49
CA VAL A 149 -15.65 5.43 -38.55
C VAL A 149 -15.56 6.18 -37.22
N GLU A 150 -14.99 7.39 -37.26
CA GLU A 150 -14.62 8.15 -36.07
C GLU A 150 -15.25 9.56 -36.07
N SER A 151 -14.98 10.34 -35.02
CA SER A 151 -15.47 11.72 -34.91
C SER A 151 -14.32 12.69 -35.08
N THR A 152 -14.47 13.72 -35.93
CA THR A 152 -13.43 14.71 -36.29
C THR A 152 -12.45 15.02 -35.16
N GLU A 153 -11.24 14.48 -35.30
CA GLU A 153 -10.13 14.53 -34.36
C GLU A 153 -9.37 15.86 -34.47
N THR A 154 -8.47 16.13 -33.51
CA THR A 154 -7.62 17.32 -33.53
C THR A 154 -6.17 17.05 -33.13
N VAL A 155 -5.24 17.72 -33.82
CA VAL A 155 -3.80 17.80 -33.48
C VAL A 155 -3.42 19.26 -33.22
N THR A 156 -2.85 19.54 -32.05
CA THR A 156 -2.28 20.85 -31.72
C THR A 156 -0.81 20.90 -32.11
N LEU A 157 -0.48 21.72 -33.12
CA LEU A 157 0.87 21.92 -33.63
C LEU A 157 1.57 23.05 -32.88
N SER A 158 2.82 22.83 -32.47
CA SER A 158 3.68 23.80 -31.77
C SER A 158 5.02 23.97 -32.47
N LEU A 159 5.61 25.17 -32.36
CA LEU A 159 6.94 25.48 -32.88
C LEU A 159 7.98 25.31 -31.75
N GLN A 160 8.99 24.48 -31.96
CA GLN A 160 10.03 24.15 -30.98
C GLN A 160 11.44 24.19 -31.60
N ASN A 161 12.47 24.11 -30.75
CA ASN A 161 13.89 24.08 -31.14
C ASN A 161 14.32 25.19 -32.11
N VAL A 162 13.72 26.38 -32.01
CA VAL A 162 13.96 27.49 -32.95
C VAL A 162 15.38 28.02 -32.79
N THR A 163 16.20 27.85 -33.83
CA THR A 163 17.62 28.22 -33.88
C THR A 163 17.87 29.32 -34.93
N PRO A 164 17.94 30.60 -34.52
CA PRO A 164 18.42 31.67 -35.40
C PRO A 164 19.95 31.70 -35.48
N SER A 165 20.49 31.90 -36.67
CA SER A 165 21.91 32.25 -36.88
C SER A 165 22.14 33.76 -37.09
N CYS A 166 21.10 34.59 -36.91
CA CYS A 166 21.16 36.04 -37.11
C CYS A 166 21.72 36.73 -35.86
N THR A 167 22.87 37.41 -35.97
CA THR A 167 23.55 38.02 -34.82
C THR A 167 22.92 39.35 -34.41
N GLY A 168 22.17 39.35 -33.30
CA GLY A 168 21.62 40.55 -32.65
C GLY A 168 20.10 40.66 -32.70
N ASP A 169 19.45 39.89 -33.57
CA ASP A 169 17.99 39.81 -33.63
C ASP A 169 17.42 38.92 -32.52
N SER A 170 16.17 39.17 -32.14
CA SER A 170 15.37 38.21 -31.37
C SER A 170 14.40 37.48 -32.29
N VAL A 171 14.16 36.18 -32.07
CA VAL A 171 13.04 35.47 -32.69
C VAL A 171 11.95 35.28 -31.64
N SER A 172 10.75 35.72 -31.99
CA SER A 172 9.52 35.40 -31.27
C SER A 172 8.78 34.30 -32.02
N ALA A 173 8.54 33.18 -31.35
CA ALA A 173 7.65 32.14 -31.87
C ALA A 173 6.20 32.49 -31.47
N GLY A 174 5.29 32.39 -32.44
CA GLY A 174 3.86 32.58 -32.27
C GLY A 174 3.18 31.41 -31.56
N ALA A 175 1.86 31.54 -31.39
CA ALA A 175 1.07 30.53 -30.71
C ALA A 175 0.89 29.25 -31.55
N SER A 176 0.42 28.19 -30.91
CA SER A 176 0.04 26.94 -31.57
C SER A 176 -0.99 27.14 -32.69
N ALA A 177 -1.06 26.18 -33.61
CA ALA A 177 -2.17 26.01 -34.55
C ALA A 177 -2.88 24.67 -34.26
N VAL A 178 -4.13 24.53 -34.70
CA VAL A 178 -4.89 23.27 -34.61
C VAL A 178 -5.17 22.75 -36.01
N ALA A 179 -4.78 21.50 -36.28
CA ALA A 179 -5.27 20.75 -37.42
C ALA A 179 -6.46 19.89 -36.97
N SER A 180 -7.61 20.09 -37.58
CA SER A 180 -8.74 19.15 -37.49
C SER A 180 -8.54 18.06 -38.53
N ILE A 181 -8.71 16.80 -38.14
CA ILE A 181 -8.68 15.64 -39.05
C ILE A 181 -10.11 15.09 -39.10
N ALA A 182 -10.68 14.97 -40.30
CA ALA A 182 -12.05 14.51 -40.49
C ALA A 182 -12.09 13.19 -41.24
N ASP A 183 -12.78 12.22 -40.65
CA ASP A 183 -13.16 10.93 -41.20
C ASP A 183 -13.78 11.01 -42.62
N ASN A 184 -13.35 10.13 -43.52
CA ASN A 184 -13.96 9.89 -44.84
C ASN A 184 -14.80 8.63 -44.94
N ASP A 185 -14.68 7.70 -44.01
CA ASP A 185 -15.39 6.43 -44.04
C ASP A 185 -16.88 6.62 -43.73
N VAL A 186 -17.67 6.55 -44.80
CA VAL A 186 -19.11 6.52 -44.69
C VAL A 186 -19.52 5.20 -44.05
N ALA A 187 -19.97 5.28 -42.78
CA ALA A 187 -20.55 4.17 -42.03
C ALA A 187 -21.36 3.23 -42.95
N PRO A 188 -20.99 1.94 -43.05
CA PRO A 188 -21.44 1.09 -44.13
C PRO A 188 -22.98 1.03 -44.18
N PRO A 189 -23.58 1.04 -45.40
CA PRO A 189 -25.04 1.12 -45.55
C PRO A 189 -25.68 0.01 -44.73
N PRO A 190 -26.68 0.33 -43.88
CA PRO A 190 -27.03 -0.47 -42.72
C PRO A 190 -27.32 -1.90 -43.14
N THR A 191 -26.38 -2.79 -42.82
CA THR A 191 -26.60 -4.22 -42.87
C THR A 191 -27.85 -4.48 -42.06
N THR A 192 -28.80 -5.23 -42.62
CA THR A 192 -30.01 -5.59 -41.89
C THR A 192 -29.58 -6.15 -40.54
N PRO A 193 -30.03 -5.59 -39.41
CA PRO A 193 -29.54 -6.07 -38.14
C PRO A 193 -29.96 -7.54 -38.00
N THR A 194 -28.99 -8.44 -38.18
CA THR A 194 -28.63 -9.30 -37.06
C THR A 194 -28.67 -8.40 -35.85
N THR A 195 -29.73 -8.56 -35.04
CA THR A 195 -29.83 -7.90 -33.74
C THR A 195 -28.44 -7.91 -33.11
N PRO A 196 -27.97 -6.81 -32.49
CA PRO A 196 -26.82 -6.96 -31.63
C PRO A 196 -27.13 -8.14 -30.74
N ILE A 197 -26.28 -9.16 -30.78
CA ILE A 197 -26.33 -10.18 -29.74
C ILE A 197 -25.93 -9.40 -28.50
N THR A 198 -26.95 -8.87 -27.84
CA THR A 198 -27.18 -9.16 -26.44
C THR A 198 -26.92 -10.66 -26.26
N SER A 199 -25.63 -10.98 -26.16
CA SER A 199 -25.12 -11.99 -25.26
C SER A 199 -25.53 -11.57 -23.86
N THR A 200 -26.84 -11.60 -23.59
CA THR A 200 -27.30 -12.15 -22.34
C THR A 200 -26.53 -13.47 -22.23
N PRO A 201 -25.62 -13.61 -21.26
CA PRO A 201 -24.99 -14.89 -21.04
C PRO A 201 -26.07 -15.95 -20.79
N ASN A 202 -25.72 -17.24 -20.77
CA ASN A 202 -26.72 -18.29 -20.52
C ASN A 202 -27.08 -18.38 -19.02
N LEU A 203 -27.27 -17.20 -18.43
CA LEU A 203 -27.67 -16.92 -17.08
C LEU A 203 -29.17 -16.61 -17.06
N THR A 204 -29.87 -17.20 -16.09
CA THR A 204 -31.27 -16.89 -15.80
C THR A 204 -31.41 -16.61 -14.31
N ALA A 205 -32.15 -15.57 -13.94
CA ALA A 205 -32.33 -15.20 -12.53
C ALA A 205 -32.98 -16.35 -11.76
N ASP A 206 -32.24 -16.91 -10.80
CA ASP A 206 -32.68 -18.04 -9.98
C ASP A 206 -32.92 -17.58 -8.54
N PRO A 207 -34.13 -17.74 -7.98
CA PRO A 207 -34.43 -17.34 -6.61
C PRO A 207 -33.72 -18.20 -5.54
N THR A 208 -32.96 -19.23 -5.94
CA THR A 208 -32.12 -20.06 -5.06
C THR A 208 -30.66 -19.64 -5.00
N PHE A 209 -30.23 -18.62 -5.77
CA PHE A 209 -28.87 -18.11 -5.73
C PHE A 209 -28.45 -17.64 -4.32
N THR A 210 -27.20 -17.91 -3.95
CA THR A 210 -26.56 -17.26 -2.78
C THR A 210 -26.36 -15.76 -3.04
N PRO A 211 -26.20 -14.92 -2.01
CA PRO A 211 -25.93 -13.49 -2.21
C PRO A 211 -24.72 -13.20 -3.13
N ASN A 212 -23.67 -14.03 -3.04
CA ASN A 212 -22.48 -13.87 -3.89
C ASN A 212 -22.73 -14.35 -5.33
N GLN A 213 -23.54 -15.40 -5.53
CA GLN A 213 -23.98 -15.82 -6.88
C GLN A 213 -24.87 -14.75 -7.53
N GLN A 214 -25.82 -14.16 -6.79
CA GLN A 214 -26.67 -13.07 -7.27
C GLN A 214 -25.83 -11.84 -7.66
N ALA A 215 -24.84 -11.46 -6.84
CA ALA A 215 -23.94 -10.36 -7.15
C ALA A 215 -23.13 -10.60 -8.44
N ILE A 216 -22.61 -11.81 -8.65
CA ILE A 216 -21.90 -12.17 -9.89
C ILE A 216 -22.85 -12.27 -11.08
N TYR A 217 -24.08 -12.76 -10.90
CA TYR A 217 -25.12 -12.77 -11.94
C TYR A 217 -25.43 -11.34 -12.42
N GLU A 218 -25.66 -10.40 -11.49
CA GLU A 218 -25.91 -8.98 -11.81
C GLU A 218 -24.67 -8.32 -12.45
N GLY A 219 -23.49 -8.56 -11.88
CA GLY A 219 -22.22 -8.06 -12.39
C GLY A 219 -21.91 -8.53 -13.81
N LEU A 220 -22.05 -9.83 -14.11
CA LEU A 220 -21.86 -10.39 -15.45
C LEU A 220 -22.94 -9.91 -16.42
N THR A 221 -24.21 -9.91 -16.03
CA THR A 221 -25.31 -9.42 -16.89
C THR A 221 -25.09 -7.95 -17.28
N SER A 222 -24.56 -7.13 -16.35
CA SER A 222 -24.13 -5.77 -16.65
C SER A 222 -22.88 -5.73 -17.54
N ALA A 223 -21.85 -6.52 -17.24
CA ALA A 223 -20.58 -6.53 -17.98
C ALA A 223 -20.74 -6.95 -19.45
N CYS A 224 -21.63 -7.93 -19.71
CA CYS A 224 -21.90 -8.45 -21.04
C CYS A 224 -22.68 -7.47 -21.95
N SER A 225 -23.29 -6.42 -21.39
CA SER A 225 -24.00 -5.39 -22.15
C SER A 225 -23.01 -4.48 -22.90
N GLY A 226 -22.62 -4.89 -24.10
CA GLY A 226 -21.60 -4.21 -24.91
C GLY A 226 -20.18 -4.72 -24.67
N ALA A 227 -20.03 -5.96 -24.18
CA ALA A 227 -18.73 -6.61 -24.10
C ALA A 227 -18.12 -6.85 -25.49
N SER A 228 -16.79 -6.84 -25.55
CA SER A 228 -15.99 -7.21 -26.71
C SER A 228 -14.85 -8.16 -26.30
N GLY A 229 -14.05 -8.62 -27.26
CA GLY A 229 -12.85 -9.42 -27.01
C GLY A 229 -13.09 -10.69 -26.18
N ASP A 230 -12.18 -10.97 -25.25
CA ASP A 230 -12.27 -12.13 -24.37
C ASP A 230 -13.53 -12.13 -23.50
N LEU A 231 -13.90 -10.99 -22.89
CA LEU A 231 -15.10 -10.89 -22.07
C LEU A 231 -16.36 -11.30 -22.86
N LEU A 232 -16.48 -10.91 -24.13
CA LEU A 232 -17.59 -11.35 -24.99
C LEU A 232 -17.58 -12.87 -25.21
N ALA A 233 -16.41 -13.50 -25.38
CA ALA A 233 -16.33 -14.96 -25.47
C ALA A 233 -16.84 -15.62 -24.17
N ARG A 234 -16.41 -15.13 -23.00
CA ARG A 234 -16.87 -15.63 -21.69
C ARG A 234 -18.38 -15.44 -21.50
N CYS A 235 -18.93 -14.30 -21.93
CA CYS A 235 -20.38 -14.06 -21.91
C CYS A 235 -21.15 -15.10 -22.74
N ASN A 236 -20.62 -15.57 -23.88
CA ASN A 236 -21.29 -16.60 -24.69
C ASN A 236 -21.15 -18.03 -24.12
N GLU A 237 -20.25 -18.26 -23.15
CA GLU A 237 -19.97 -19.58 -22.55
C GLU A 237 -20.64 -19.79 -21.19
N ILE A 238 -20.59 -18.77 -20.32
CA ILE A 238 -20.97 -18.89 -18.91
C ILE A 238 -22.48 -19.13 -18.75
N ASN A 239 -22.82 -20.10 -17.89
CA ASN A 239 -24.18 -20.38 -17.44
C ASN A 239 -24.30 -20.42 -15.90
N ASN A 240 -25.51 -20.59 -15.37
CA ASN A 240 -25.80 -20.55 -13.93
C ASN A 240 -24.90 -21.49 -13.09
N ALA A 241 -24.44 -22.61 -13.63
CA ALA A 241 -23.59 -23.55 -12.91
C ALA A 241 -22.15 -23.03 -12.70
N ASP A 242 -21.66 -22.15 -13.57
CA ASP A 242 -20.27 -21.69 -13.58
C ASP A 242 -20.04 -20.47 -12.67
N LEU A 243 -21.11 -19.83 -12.16
CA LEU A 243 -21.03 -18.63 -11.32
C LEU A 243 -20.06 -18.81 -10.13
N ASN A 244 -20.03 -20.00 -9.52
CA ASN A 244 -19.16 -20.39 -8.40
C ASN A 244 -17.65 -20.40 -8.73
N ALA A 245 -17.28 -20.44 -10.01
CA ALA A 245 -15.90 -20.34 -10.49
C ALA A 245 -15.45 -18.88 -10.70
N VAL A 246 -16.41 -17.96 -10.87
CA VAL A 246 -16.14 -16.54 -11.14
C VAL A 246 -16.05 -15.73 -9.84
N ILE A 247 -16.76 -16.13 -8.77
CA ILE A 247 -16.78 -15.41 -7.48
C ILE A 247 -15.35 -15.24 -6.92
N PRO A 248 -14.90 -14.00 -6.60
CA PRO A 248 -13.57 -13.76 -6.05
C PRO A 248 -13.49 -14.05 -4.53
N ASP A 249 -14.08 -15.16 -4.08
CA ASP A 249 -14.14 -15.59 -2.67
C ASP A 249 -12.76 -15.65 -1.99
N ALA A 250 -11.69 -15.84 -2.77
CA ALA A 250 -10.29 -15.86 -2.35
C ALA A 250 -9.86 -14.56 -1.66
N VAL A 251 -10.39 -13.41 -2.08
CA VAL A 251 -9.97 -12.08 -1.59
C VAL A 251 -10.27 -11.89 -0.09
N ALA A 252 -11.25 -12.61 0.46
CA ALA A 252 -11.54 -12.58 1.89
C ALA A 252 -10.31 -12.97 2.75
N ALA A 253 -9.48 -13.91 2.27
CA ALA A 253 -8.29 -14.40 2.94
C ALA A 253 -7.18 -13.35 3.09
N GLN A 254 -7.14 -12.35 2.21
CA GLN A 254 -6.15 -11.25 2.24
C GLN A 254 -6.21 -10.49 3.58
N GLY A 255 -7.42 -10.09 3.99
CA GLY A 255 -7.65 -9.46 5.29
C GLY A 255 -7.36 -10.39 6.47
N ALA A 256 -7.71 -11.67 6.36
CA ALA A 256 -7.44 -12.66 7.40
C ALA A 256 -5.93 -12.91 7.61
N ALA A 257 -5.14 -12.90 6.54
CA ALA A 257 -3.68 -13.03 6.62
C ALA A 257 -3.02 -11.83 7.33
N ALA A 258 -3.42 -10.60 6.97
CA ALA A 258 -2.89 -9.39 7.58
C ALA A 258 -3.28 -9.26 9.07
N VAL A 259 -4.55 -9.53 9.42
CA VAL A 259 -5.02 -9.49 10.80
C VAL A 259 -4.32 -10.54 11.66
N ASP A 260 -4.22 -11.80 11.19
CA ASP A 260 -3.54 -12.87 11.94
C ASP A 260 -2.06 -12.52 12.15
N PHE A 261 -1.33 -12.04 11.14
CA PHE A 261 0.08 -11.62 11.26
C PHE A 261 0.31 -10.62 12.40
N GLY A 262 -0.48 -9.54 12.49
CA GLY A 262 -0.36 -8.55 13.57
C GLY A 262 -0.59 -9.16 14.96
N TYR A 263 -1.60 -10.03 15.10
CA TYR A 263 -1.84 -10.77 16.35
C TYR A 263 -0.71 -11.74 16.71
N LYS A 264 -0.08 -12.37 15.71
CA LYS A 264 1.10 -13.24 15.93
C LYS A 264 2.29 -12.42 16.42
N GLN A 265 2.59 -11.26 15.82
CA GLN A 265 3.67 -10.37 16.27
C GLN A 265 3.41 -9.85 17.69
N PHE A 266 2.18 -9.47 18.02
CA PHE A 266 1.79 -9.18 19.41
C PHE A 266 2.09 -10.35 20.33
N SER A 267 1.74 -11.60 19.99
CA SER A 267 2.06 -12.75 20.86
C SER A 267 3.58 -12.94 21.06
N VAL A 268 4.38 -12.69 20.03
CA VAL A 268 5.85 -12.78 20.08
C VAL A 268 6.43 -11.74 21.04
N VAL A 269 5.94 -10.50 21.00
CA VAL A 269 6.39 -9.37 21.84
C VAL A 269 5.85 -9.45 23.28
N HIS A 270 4.58 -9.78 23.51
CA HIS A 270 4.06 -10.08 24.86
C HIS A 270 4.89 -11.19 25.52
N GLY A 271 5.24 -12.23 24.76
CA GLY A 271 6.12 -13.30 25.21
C GLY A 271 7.59 -12.88 25.39
N ARG A 272 8.01 -11.64 25.10
CA ARG A 272 9.28 -11.04 25.56
C ARG A 272 9.06 -10.26 26.85
N ILE A 273 7.97 -9.49 26.94
CA ILE A 273 7.62 -8.70 28.13
C ILE A 273 7.47 -9.62 29.37
N VAL A 274 6.72 -10.71 29.22
CA VAL A 274 6.60 -11.77 30.25
C VAL A 274 7.96 -12.29 30.73
N ASN A 275 8.94 -12.41 29.84
CA ASN A 275 10.27 -12.91 30.18
C ASN A 275 11.08 -11.89 30.98
N LEU A 276 10.95 -10.60 30.62
CA LEU A 276 11.57 -9.49 31.34
C LEU A 276 11.05 -9.43 32.79
N ARG A 277 9.73 -9.50 32.99
CA ARG A 277 9.12 -9.52 34.34
C ARG A 277 9.60 -10.69 35.20
N ASN A 278 9.62 -11.90 34.64
CA ASN A 278 10.13 -13.08 35.34
C ASN A 278 11.63 -12.96 35.71
N SER A 279 12.43 -12.30 34.87
CA SER A 279 13.88 -12.13 35.11
C SER A 279 14.24 -11.15 36.23
N GLN A 280 13.34 -10.21 36.61
CA GLN A 280 13.53 -9.40 37.81
C GLN A 280 13.19 -10.18 39.10
N GLN A 281 12.14 -11.02 39.08
CA GLN A 281 11.69 -11.74 40.28
C GLN A 281 12.46 -13.04 40.56
N GLN A 282 13.17 -13.59 39.57
CA GLN A 282 14.03 -14.77 39.73
C GLN A 282 15.43 -14.47 39.18
N SER A 283 16.47 -14.68 39.99
CA SER A 283 17.89 -14.45 39.63
C SER A 283 18.46 -15.38 38.54
N ALA A 284 17.59 -16.02 37.76
CA ALA A 284 17.90 -16.77 36.56
C ALA A 284 17.31 -16.02 35.35
N SER A 285 18.04 -15.04 34.81
CA SER A 285 17.64 -14.35 33.59
C SER A 285 17.68 -15.32 32.40
N LEU A 286 16.52 -15.86 32.05
CA LEU A 286 16.43 -17.10 31.29
C LEU A 286 16.03 -16.94 29.81
N LEU A 287 15.59 -15.78 29.31
CA LEU A 287 14.96 -15.75 27.97
C LEU A 287 15.25 -14.48 27.14
N GLY A 288 16.55 -14.13 27.04
CA GLY A 288 17.11 -13.32 25.97
C GLY A 288 17.81 -14.20 24.92
N TYR A 289 17.05 -15.08 24.27
CA TYR A 289 17.59 -16.11 23.39
C TYR A 289 17.43 -15.72 21.92
N SER A 290 18.47 -16.00 21.13
CA SER A 290 18.66 -15.41 19.81
C SER A 290 19.33 -16.40 18.86
N THR A 291 18.55 -17.34 18.32
CA THR A 291 18.97 -18.28 17.27
C THR A 291 17.84 -18.49 16.26
N ILE A 292 18.20 -18.67 14.99
CA ILE A 292 17.30 -19.03 13.89
C ILE A 292 17.89 -20.25 13.19
N ASN A 293 17.03 -21.18 12.78
CA ASN A 293 17.34 -22.18 11.77
C ASN A 293 16.45 -21.91 10.55
N VAL A 294 17.05 -21.77 9.38
CA VAL A 294 16.37 -21.70 8.08
C VAL A 294 17.08 -22.68 7.16
N ASN A 295 16.32 -23.53 6.47
CA ASN A 295 16.82 -24.51 5.51
C ASN A 295 17.91 -25.47 6.05
N GLY A 296 17.92 -25.73 7.37
CA GLY A 296 18.85 -26.66 8.02
C GLY A 296 20.14 -26.01 8.50
N GLU A 297 20.56 -24.86 7.95
CA GLU A 297 21.66 -24.09 8.51
C GLU A 297 21.22 -23.34 9.77
N THR A 298 21.92 -23.58 10.87
CA THR A 298 21.74 -22.83 12.12
C THR A 298 22.71 -21.67 12.12
N ILE A 299 22.26 -20.49 11.70
CA ILE A 299 23.11 -19.29 11.64
C ILE A 299 23.40 -18.84 13.09
N PRO A 300 24.65 -18.86 13.56
CA PRO A 300 24.97 -18.41 14.92
C PRO A 300 25.02 -16.88 14.91
N VAL A 301 23.84 -16.24 15.08
CA VAL A 301 23.67 -14.78 14.98
C VAL A 301 24.63 -14.03 15.90
N GLY A 302 24.95 -14.59 17.07
CA GLY A 302 26.00 -14.06 17.95
C GLY A 302 27.35 -13.82 17.27
N LYS A 303 27.80 -14.70 16.36
CA LYS A 303 29.06 -14.51 15.62
C LYS A 303 28.97 -13.40 14.57
N ALA A 304 27.87 -13.34 13.82
CA ALA A 304 27.64 -12.28 12.83
C ALA A 304 27.50 -10.91 13.52
N LEU A 305 26.72 -10.84 14.61
CA LEU A 305 26.50 -9.63 15.40
C LEU A 305 27.80 -9.16 16.10
N MET A 306 28.58 -10.06 16.69
CA MET A 306 29.89 -9.71 17.26
C MET A 306 30.89 -9.24 16.20
N THR A 307 30.80 -9.75 14.96
CA THR A 307 31.63 -9.27 13.85
C THR A 307 31.20 -7.86 13.41
N ALA A 308 29.90 -7.60 13.29
CA ALA A 308 29.36 -6.29 12.91
C ALA A 308 29.59 -5.21 14.00
N LEU A 309 29.31 -5.53 15.26
CA LEU A 309 29.54 -4.62 16.40
C LEU A 309 31.03 -4.48 16.75
N GLY A 310 31.88 -5.45 16.38
CA GLY A 310 33.32 -5.35 16.52
C GLY A 310 33.92 -4.19 15.72
N ALA A 311 33.35 -3.86 14.55
CA ALA A 311 33.73 -2.69 13.77
C ALA A 311 33.30 -1.35 14.41
N ALA A 312 32.32 -1.37 15.32
CA ALA A 312 31.81 -0.18 16.02
C ALA A 312 32.53 0.11 17.35
N ARG A 313 33.47 -0.75 17.78
CA ARG A 313 34.27 -0.53 19.00
C ARG A 313 35.72 -0.18 18.64
N GLY A 314 36.08 1.09 18.84
CA GLY A 314 37.48 1.51 18.87
C GLY A 314 38.26 0.69 19.93
N GLY A 315 39.44 0.21 19.56
CA GLY A 315 40.10 -0.88 20.28
C GLY A 315 40.60 -0.54 21.68
N ALA A 316 40.14 -1.30 22.66
CA ALA A 316 40.84 -1.56 23.91
C ALA A 316 40.64 -3.03 24.29
N ALA A 317 41.71 -3.74 24.65
CA ALA A 317 41.68 -5.13 25.11
C ALA A 317 42.42 -5.22 26.45
N GLY A 318 41.78 -5.82 27.46
CA GLY A 318 42.35 -5.95 28.80
C GLY A 318 41.35 -6.32 29.89
N ASP A 319 41.21 -7.62 30.13
CA ASP A 319 41.27 -8.27 31.45
C ASP A 319 40.30 -7.86 32.60
N ASP A 320 39.19 -8.60 32.76
CA ASP A 320 38.77 -9.20 34.04
C ASP A 320 37.93 -10.47 33.78
N PRO A 321 38.27 -11.65 34.37
CA PRO A 321 37.46 -12.87 34.25
C PRO A 321 36.04 -12.82 34.86
N ASN A 322 35.72 -11.81 35.68
CA ASN A 322 34.42 -11.65 36.35
C ASN A 322 33.46 -10.73 35.57
N GLU A 323 33.97 -9.80 34.77
CA GLU A 323 33.14 -8.87 34.00
C GLU A 323 32.62 -9.50 32.70
N GLN A 324 31.52 -10.25 32.81
CA GLN A 324 30.65 -10.51 31.65
C GLN A 324 29.87 -9.22 31.33
N PRO A 325 30.19 -8.47 30.24
CA PRO A 325 29.77 -7.06 30.07
C PRO A 325 28.28 -6.87 29.75
N PHE A 326 27.48 -7.93 29.83
CA PHE A 326 26.03 -7.95 29.61
C PHE A 326 25.26 -8.69 30.72
N ARG A 327 25.93 -9.14 31.80
CA ARG A 327 25.29 -9.93 32.86
C ARG A 327 24.34 -9.08 33.72
N ASP A 328 24.77 -7.88 34.08
CA ASP A 328 24.02 -6.91 34.88
C ASP A 328 23.71 -5.63 34.07
N SER A 329 23.64 -5.74 32.73
CA SER A 329 23.35 -4.59 31.86
C SER A 329 21.86 -4.31 31.80
N PRO A 330 21.41 -3.04 31.86
CA PRO A 330 20.01 -2.67 31.63
C PRO A 330 19.56 -2.86 30.18
N LEU A 331 20.49 -3.12 29.23
CA LEU A 331 20.20 -3.36 27.82
C LEU A 331 20.02 -4.87 27.55
N GLY A 332 18.84 -5.27 27.10
CA GLY A 332 18.53 -6.60 26.62
C GLY A 332 18.23 -6.66 25.12
N PHE A 333 18.23 -7.87 24.57
CA PHE A 333 17.80 -8.15 23.20
C PHE A 333 17.21 -9.55 23.07
N PHE A 334 16.48 -9.80 21.99
CA PHE A 334 15.94 -11.11 21.62
C PHE A 334 15.89 -11.28 20.10
N LEU A 335 15.82 -12.54 19.65
CA LEU A 335 15.51 -12.89 18.27
C LEU A 335 14.71 -14.19 18.26
N LYS A 336 13.43 -14.10 17.91
CA LYS A 336 12.49 -15.23 17.88
C LYS A 336 12.18 -15.63 16.45
N GLY A 337 12.03 -16.94 16.22
CA GLY A 337 11.40 -17.51 15.04
C GLY A 337 10.08 -18.17 15.41
N GLN A 338 9.09 -18.08 14.53
CA GLN A 338 7.76 -18.66 14.71
C GLN A 338 7.32 -19.37 13.43
N PHE A 339 6.74 -20.55 13.59
CA PHE A 339 6.14 -21.34 12.51
C PHE A 339 4.68 -21.61 12.86
N ASN A 340 3.80 -21.44 11.89
CA ASN A 340 2.36 -21.58 12.10
C ASN A 340 1.70 -22.20 10.86
N VAL A 341 0.73 -23.08 11.10
CA VAL A 341 -0.11 -23.70 10.07
C VAL A 341 -1.56 -23.44 10.43
N GLY A 342 -2.29 -22.79 9.53
CA GLY A 342 -3.71 -22.49 9.69
C GLY A 342 -4.53 -23.06 8.55
N GLU A 343 -5.75 -23.52 8.84
CA GLU A 343 -6.71 -23.99 7.84
C GLU A 343 -8.07 -23.34 8.08
N LYS A 344 -8.66 -22.79 7.01
CA LYS A 344 -10.06 -22.36 6.94
C LYS A 344 -10.86 -23.32 6.07
N ALA A 345 -11.97 -23.81 6.58
CA ALA A 345 -12.92 -24.64 5.83
C ALA A 345 -13.70 -23.81 4.79
N ASN A 346 -14.21 -24.47 3.75
CA ASN A 346 -15.13 -23.83 2.79
C ASN A 346 -16.47 -23.50 3.48
N THR A 347 -17.05 -22.36 3.13
CA THR A 347 -18.38 -21.93 3.61
C THR A 347 -19.29 -21.63 2.40
N GLY A 348 -20.48 -21.05 2.66
CA GLY A 348 -21.38 -20.59 1.59
C GLY A 348 -21.02 -19.21 1.01
N SER A 349 -20.05 -18.51 1.60
CA SER A 349 -19.66 -17.13 1.28
C SER A 349 -18.15 -16.93 1.07
N GLU A 350 -17.32 -17.92 1.41
CA GLU A 350 -15.86 -17.86 1.23
C GLU A 350 -15.23 -19.19 0.80
N ARG A 351 -14.11 -19.08 0.09
CA ARG A 351 -13.21 -20.18 -0.23
C ARG A 351 -12.36 -20.48 0.99
N GLY A 352 -12.39 -21.72 1.46
CA GLY A 352 -11.44 -22.20 2.45
C GLY A 352 -10.02 -22.26 1.86
N PHE A 353 -9.03 -22.27 2.73
CA PHE A 353 -7.61 -22.25 2.38
C PHE A 353 -6.74 -22.90 3.45
N LYS A 354 -5.52 -23.27 3.06
CA LYS A 354 -4.44 -23.65 3.98
C LYS A 354 -3.34 -22.59 3.89
N ALA A 355 -2.82 -22.15 5.03
CA ALA A 355 -1.81 -21.10 5.12
C ALA A 355 -0.62 -21.56 5.98
N ASP A 356 0.57 -21.60 5.36
CA ASP A 356 1.84 -21.91 6.03
C ASP A 356 2.61 -20.62 6.28
N ARG A 357 2.72 -20.23 7.55
CA ARG A 357 3.30 -18.94 7.99
C ARG A 357 4.64 -19.12 8.67
N LYS A 358 5.60 -18.26 8.32
CA LYS A 358 6.98 -18.27 8.82
C LYS A 358 7.35 -16.84 9.20
N ALA A 359 7.76 -16.59 10.44
CA ALA A 359 8.10 -15.25 10.90
C ALA A 359 9.38 -15.22 11.73
N VAL A 360 10.09 -14.09 11.66
CA VAL A 360 11.26 -13.73 12.46
C VAL A 360 11.03 -12.36 13.08
N THR A 361 11.31 -12.23 14.37
CA THR A 361 11.20 -10.95 15.10
C THR A 361 12.44 -10.71 15.92
N PHE A 362 13.20 -9.67 15.56
CA PHE A 362 14.29 -9.12 16.35
C PHE A 362 13.74 -8.06 17.30
N GLY A 363 14.35 -7.90 18.48
CA GLY A 363 14.07 -6.72 19.30
C GLY A 363 15.13 -6.44 20.34
N LEU A 364 15.09 -5.21 20.83
CA LEU A 364 15.95 -4.66 21.88
C LEU A 364 15.10 -3.98 22.94
N ASP A 365 15.57 -3.99 24.18
CA ASP A 365 14.88 -3.42 25.33
C ASP A 365 15.89 -2.81 26.31
N TYR A 366 15.44 -1.81 27.07
CA TYR A 366 16.24 -1.08 28.04
C TYR A 366 15.43 -0.81 29.32
N SER A 367 16.00 -1.18 30.47
CA SER A 367 15.48 -0.82 31.79
C SER A 367 15.78 0.65 32.08
N PHE A 368 14.80 1.53 31.84
CA PHE A 368 14.89 2.97 32.08
C PHE A 368 14.80 3.33 33.57
N MET A 369 14.06 2.53 34.33
CA MET A 369 13.92 2.58 35.79
C MET A 369 13.77 1.14 36.30
N ASP A 370 13.90 0.90 37.61
CA ASP A 370 13.64 -0.42 38.19
C ASP A 370 12.19 -0.86 37.90
N GLU A 371 11.26 0.09 37.83
CA GLU A 371 9.84 -0.14 37.51
C GLU A 371 9.48 0.03 36.02
N LEU A 372 10.43 0.35 35.12
CA LEU A 372 10.11 0.66 33.71
C LEU A 372 11.11 0.06 32.72
N VAL A 373 10.62 -0.86 31.89
CA VAL A 373 11.33 -1.35 30.70
C VAL A 373 10.61 -0.89 29.44
N LEU A 374 11.36 -0.33 28.48
CA LEU A 374 10.88 0.03 27.15
C LEU A 374 11.70 -0.71 26.09
N GLY A 375 11.11 -1.01 24.93
CA GLY A 375 11.81 -1.65 23.84
C GLY A 375 11.24 -1.36 22.46
N ALA A 376 11.99 -1.78 21.44
CA ALA A 376 11.60 -1.73 20.05
C ALA A 376 11.88 -3.08 19.38
N ALA A 377 11.04 -3.47 18.42
CA ALA A 377 11.14 -4.70 17.68
C ALA A 377 10.93 -4.47 16.18
N PHE A 378 11.50 -5.36 15.38
CA PHE A 378 11.33 -5.43 13.94
C PHE A 378 11.00 -6.88 13.56
N GLY A 379 9.83 -7.06 12.93
CA GLY A 379 9.34 -8.33 12.43
C GLY A 379 9.41 -8.40 10.90
N TYR A 380 9.79 -9.56 10.37
CA TYR A 380 9.50 -9.95 9.00
C TYR A 380 8.78 -11.30 9.03
N GLY A 381 7.74 -11.46 8.21
CA GLY A 381 7.11 -12.75 8.00
C GLY A 381 6.62 -12.94 6.58
N SER A 382 6.53 -14.20 6.19
CA SER A 382 6.08 -14.65 4.88
C SER A 382 5.02 -15.75 5.05
N THR A 383 3.97 -15.70 4.24
CA THR A 383 2.80 -16.59 4.32
C THR A 383 2.45 -17.15 2.94
N ASP A 384 2.55 -18.47 2.80
CA ASP A 384 2.09 -19.21 1.62
C ASP A 384 0.63 -19.62 1.83
N THR A 385 -0.32 -19.05 1.07
CA THR A 385 -1.76 -19.40 1.15
C THR A 385 -2.20 -20.14 -0.11
N ASN A 386 -2.80 -21.32 0.06
CA ASN A 386 -3.33 -22.15 -1.03
C ASN A 386 -4.85 -22.30 -0.90
N TYR A 387 -5.61 -21.94 -1.94
CA TYR A 387 -7.07 -21.98 -1.92
C TYR A 387 -7.60 -23.39 -2.22
N ASN A 388 -8.61 -23.82 -1.45
CA ASN A 388 -9.30 -25.08 -1.66
C ASN A 388 -9.92 -25.17 -3.07
N LEU A 389 -10.22 -26.40 -3.52
CA LEU A 389 -10.73 -26.68 -4.86
C LEU A 389 -9.80 -26.21 -6.00
N ASN A 390 -8.50 -26.07 -5.73
CA ASN A 390 -7.49 -25.57 -6.67
C ASN A 390 -7.87 -24.21 -7.32
N SER A 391 -8.47 -23.33 -6.52
CA SER A 391 -8.89 -21.98 -6.94
C SER A 391 -7.74 -20.96 -6.95
N GLY A 392 -6.49 -21.42 -6.82
CA GLY A 392 -5.26 -20.62 -6.92
C GLY A 392 -4.50 -20.49 -5.60
N SER A 393 -3.71 -19.43 -5.47
CA SER A 393 -2.87 -19.16 -4.29
C SER A 393 -2.64 -17.66 -4.05
N MET A 394 -2.10 -17.33 -2.88
CA MET A 394 -1.63 -16.00 -2.52
C MET A 394 -0.33 -16.12 -1.72
N SER A 395 0.71 -15.37 -2.12
CA SER A 395 1.86 -15.08 -1.26
C SER A 395 1.60 -13.80 -0.48
N THR A 396 2.17 -13.69 0.72
CA THR A 396 2.13 -12.45 1.50
C THR A 396 3.43 -12.27 2.26
N ASP A 397 4.13 -11.16 2.01
CA ASP A 397 5.29 -10.72 2.76
C ASP A 397 4.93 -9.47 3.59
N ALA A 398 5.30 -9.49 4.87
CA ALA A 398 4.95 -8.43 5.82
C ALA A 398 6.15 -8.00 6.67
N TYR A 399 6.31 -6.69 6.85
CA TYR A 399 7.36 -6.06 7.65
C TYR A 399 6.73 -5.20 8.75
N GLU A 400 6.95 -5.55 10.02
CA GLU A 400 6.47 -4.79 11.18
C GLU A 400 7.61 -4.03 11.86
N PHE A 401 7.36 -2.78 12.25
CA PHE A 401 8.08 -2.11 13.32
C PHE A 401 7.14 -1.91 14.52
N SER A 402 7.59 -2.27 15.72
CA SER A 402 6.83 -2.04 16.94
C SER A 402 7.67 -1.48 18.08
N SER A 403 7.01 -0.70 18.94
CA SER A 403 7.52 -0.27 20.25
C SER A 403 6.67 -0.89 21.35
N TYR A 404 7.29 -1.21 22.47
CA TYR A 404 6.61 -1.89 23.57
C TYR A 404 7.17 -1.48 24.92
N GLY A 405 6.44 -1.79 25.99
CA GLY A 405 6.89 -1.50 27.35
C GLY A 405 6.16 -2.31 28.41
N SER A 406 6.75 -2.34 29.60
CA SER A 406 6.16 -2.86 30.83
C SER A 406 6.48 -1.92 31.97
N TYR A 407 5.43 -1.45 32.64
CA TYR A 407 5.52 -0.67 33.87
C TYR A 407 5.08 -1.51 35.06
N PHE A 408 5.97 -1.72 36.01
CA PHE A 408 5.73 -2.51 37.21
C PHE A 408 5.00 -1.66 38.26
N LEU A 409 3.96 -2.24 38.86
CA LEU A 409 3.14 -1.61 39.88
C LEU A 409 3.33 -2.31 41.24
N PRO A 410 3.08 -1.60 42.36
CA PRO A 410 3.17 -2.19 43.69
C PRO A 410 2.36 -3.49 43.83
N GLN A 411 2.84 -4.42 44.66
CA GLN A 411 2.26 -5.76 44.85
C GLN A 411 2.29 -6.66 43.60
N SER A 412 3.31 -6.53 42.74
CA SER A 412 3.53 -7.38 41.55
C SER A 412 2.42 -7.29 40.48
N PHE A 413 1.65 -6.21 40.47
CA PHE A 413 0.83 -5.84 39.31
C PHE A 413 1.72 -5.22 38.21
N TYR A 414 1.22 -5.12 36.98
CA TYR A 414 1.91 -4.45 35.88
C TYR A 414 0.93 -3.90 34.85
N ILE A 415 1.40 -2.98 34.01
CA ILE A 415 0.78 -2.56 32.75
C ILE A 415 1.77 -2.83 31.61
N ASP A 416 1.37 -3.64 30.64
CA ASP A 416 2.10 -3.90 29.39
C ASP A 416 1.48 -3.07 28.26
N TRP A 417 2.27 -2.64 27.28
CA TRP A 417 1.72 -2.12 26.02
C TRP A 417 2.59 -2.44 24.80
N ILE A 418 1.96 -2.43 23.63
CA ILE A 418 2.60 -2.54 22.32
C ILE A 418 1.93 -1.53 21.38
N MET A 419 2.72 -0.85 20.55
CA MET A 419 2.27 -0.03 19.42
C MET A 419 3.03 -0.48 18.18
N SER A 420 2.34 -0.90 17.13
CA SER A 420 2.95 -1.41 15.89
C SER A 420 2.47 -0.70 14.63
N TYR A 421 3.33 -0.72 13.62
CA TYR A 421 3.00 -0.39 12.23
C TYR A 421 3.64 -1.44 11.32
N ALA A 422 2.84 -2.04 10.44
CA ALA A 422 3.30 -3.03 9.48
C ALA A 422 2.94 -2.64 8.04
N LEU A 423 3.82 -3.02 7.11
CA LEU A 423 3.62 -2.93 5.67
C LEU A 423 3.45 -4.35 5.12
N HIS A 424 2.48 -4.54 4.25
CA HIS A 424 2.11 -5.83 3.65
C HIS A 424 2.19 -5.74 2.12
N SER A 425 2.74 -6.79 1.49
CA SER A 425 2.72 -7.01 0.04
C SER A 425 2.02 -8.35 -0.23
N PHE A 426 1.02 -8.36 -1.11
CA PHE A 426 0.23 -9.53 -1.48
C PHE A 426 0.39 -9.81 -2.97
N ASP A 427 0.83 -11.01 -3.33
CA ASP A 427 0.83 -11.49 -4.73
C ASP A 427 -0.22 -12.59 -4.87
N ILE A 428 -1.24 -12.36 -5.70
CA ILE A 428 -2.47 -13.15 -5.77
C ILE A 428 -2.60 -13.78 -7.16
N ASN A 429 -2.82 -15.11 -7.18
CA ASN A 429 -3.14 -15.89 -8.37
C ASN A 429 -4.54 -16.49 -8.19
N ARG A 430 -5.57 -15.89 -8.79
CA ARG A 430 -6.96 -16.40 -8.75
C ARG A 430 -7.22 -17.29 -9.96
N ARG A 431 -7.39 -18.60 -9.74
CA ARG A 431 -7.66 -19.57 -10.83
C ARG A 431 -9.16 -19.75 -11.04
N ILE A 432 -9.58 -19.49 -12.27
CA ILE A 432 -10.97 -19.51 -12.74
C ILE A 432 -11.14 -20.74 -13.63
N GLN A 433 -11.87 -21.74 -13.14
CA GLN A 433 -12.07 -23.01 -13.85
C GLN A 433 -13.53 -23.42 -13.90
N TYR A 434 -14.05 -23.62 -15.12
CA TYR A 434 -15.37 -24.19 -15.37
C TYR A 434 -15.33 -25.09 -16.63
N THR A 435 -16.48 -25.55 -17.13
CA THR A 435 -16.50 -26.51 -18.25
C THR A 435 -15.98 -25.88 -19.54
N GLY A 436 -14.80 -26.32 -20.01
CA GLY A 436 -14.16 -25.81 -21.22
C GLY A 436 -13.22 -24.60 -21.01
N PHE A 437 -13.12 -24.07 -19.80
CA PHE A 437 -12.28 -22.90 -19.48
C PHE A 437 -11.44 -23.12 -18.22
N ASP A 438 -10.15 -22.81 -18.30
CA ASP A 438 -9.20 -22.86 -17.20
C ASP A 438 -8.17 -21.75 -17.42
N ASN A 439 -8.18 -20.72 -16.57
CA ASN A 439 -7.32 -19.55 -16.70
C ASN A 439 -7.00 -18.95 -15.31
N THR A 440 -5.95 -18.14 -15.23
CA THR A 440 -5.52 -17.49 -13.98
C THR A 440 -5.51 -15.98 -14.16
N ALA A 441 -6.19 -15.29 -13.26
CA ALA A 441 -6.07 -13.85 -13.08
C ALA A 441 -4.97 -13.57 -12.04
N THR A 442 -4.07 -12.63 -12.32
CA THR A 442 -2.90 -12.34 -11.47
C THR A 442 -2.88 -10.87 -11.05
N SER A 443 -2.65 -10.60 -9.78
CA SER A 443 -2.52 -9.22 -9.25
C SER A 443 -1.48 -9.14 -8.15
N SER A 444 -0.93 -7.95 -7.95
CA SER A 444 -0.25 -7.57 -6.72
C SER A 444 -0.99 -6.43 -6.05
N ALA A 445 -0.93 -6.37 -4.72
CA ALA A 445 -1.56 -5.35 -3.89
C ALA A 445 -0.66 -5.02 -2.70
N ASN A 446 -0.67 -3.77 -2.25
CA ASN A 446 -0.04 -3.37 -1.00
C ASN A 446 -1.11 -3.15 0.08
N GLY A 447 -0.66 -3.10 1.33
CA GLY A 447 -1.45 -2.60 2.43
C GLY A 447 -0.58 -2.16 3.60
N ASP A 448 -1.18 -1.43 4.52
CA ASP A 448 -0.57 -1.07 5.80
C ASP A 448 -1.47 -1.48 6.96
N GLN A 449 -0.88 -1.54 8.15
CA GLN A 449 -1.58 -1.97 9.35
C GLN A 449 -1.06 -1.23 10.58
N TYR A 450 -1.97 -0.63 11.35
CA TYR A 450 -1.70 -0.04 12.65
C TYR A 450 -2.17 -1.00 13.75
N GLY A 451 -1.36 -1.18 14.78
CA GLY A 451 -1.67 -2.03 15.92
C GLY A 451 -1.46 -1.35 17.27
N PHE A 452 -2.33 -1.65 18.23
CA PHE A 452 -2.20 -1.31 19.63
C PHE A 452 -2.58 -2.48 20.53
N SER A 453 -1.79 -2.76 21.57
CA SER A 453 -2.15 -3.64 22.68
C SER A 453 -1.94 -2.93 24.02
N LEU A 454 -2.85 -3.17 24.96
CA LEU A 454 -2.74 -2.79 26.36
C LEU A 454 -3.07 -3.99 27.26
N GLY A 455 -2.09 -4.45 28.02
CA GLY A 455 -2.23 -5.55 28.99
C GLY A 455 -2.21 -5.06 30.44
N PHE A 456 -2.99 -5.68 31.31
CA PHE A 456 -2.93 -5.51 32.75
C PHE A 456 -3.02 -6.88 33.44
N GLY A 457 -2.17 -7.13 34.43
CA GLY A 457 -2.18 -8.40 35.15
C GLY A 457 -1.35 -8.36 36.42
N LYS A 458 -1.10 -9.55 36.97
CA LYS A 458 -0.34 -9.72 38.21
C LYS A 458 0.46 -11.01 38.22
N ASP A 459 1.70 -10.93 38.69
CA ASP A 459 2.56 -12.10 38.88
C ASP A 459 2.46 -12.63 40.33
N PHE A 460 2.12 -13.90 40.49
CA PHE A 460 2.02 -14.62 41.77
C PHE A 460 3.09 -15.72 41.84
N ALA A 461 4.13 -15.50 42.65
CA ALA A 461 5.11 -16.53 42.98
C ALA A 461 4.60 -17.42 44.15
N LEU A 462 4.50 -18.74 43.92
CA LEU A 462 4.00 -19.73 44.86
C LEU A 462 4.95 -20.93 44.92
N GLN A 463 5.92 -20.89 45.84
CA GLN A 463 7.03 -21.85 45.93
C GLN A 463 7.83 -21.90 44.61
N SER A 464 7.77 -23.01 43.85
CA SER A 464 8.40 -23.14 42.54
C SER A 464 7.50 -22.72 41.37
N PHE A 465 6.21 -22.46 41.62
CA PHE A 465 5.27 -22.01 40.60
C PHE A 465 5.28 -20.49 40.44
N VAL A 466 5.09 -20.03 39.20
CA VAL A 466 4.68 -18.65 38.90
C VAL A 466 3.34 -18.71 38.16
N ILE A 467 2.35 -17.96 38.64
CA ILE A 467 1.03 -17.86 38.03
C ILE A 467 0.76 -16.40 37.66
N ASN A 468 0.36 -16.15 36.43
CA ASN A 468 0.14 -14.83 35.85
C ASN A 468 -1.25 -14.80 35.19
N PRO A 469 -2.32 -14.39 35.92
CA PRO A 469 -3.58 -13.96 35.33
C PRO A 469 -3.48 -12.54 34.76
N TYR A 470 -4.14 -12.31 33.63
CA TYR A 470 -4.15 -11.03 32.92
C TYR A 470 -5.45 -10.77 32.17
N VAL A 471 -5.69 -9.50 31.88
CA VAL A 471 -6.61 -9.03 30.85
C VAL A 471 -5.81 -8.23 29.82
N ARG A 472 -6.23 -8.28 28.56
CA ARG A 472 -5.63 -7.51 27.46
C ARG A 472 -6.72 -6.95 26.56
N LEU A 473 -6.48 -5.75 26.04
CA LEU A 473 -7.23 -5.16 24.94
C LEU A 473 -6.27 -5.01 23.77
N ASP A 474 -6.61 -5.61 22.63
CA ASP A 474 -5.88 -5.47 21.37
C ASP A 474 -6.77 -4.76 20.35
N TYR A 475 -6.19 -3.89 19.54
CA TYR A 475 -6.82 -3.26 18.38
C TYR A 475 -5.84 -3.32 17.21
N SER A 476 -6.34 -3.67 16.03
CA SER A 476 -5.61 -3.50 14.77
C SER A 476 -6.53 -3.01 13.67
N LYS A 477 -6.02 -2.10 12.84
CA LYS A 477 -6.65 -1.71 11.59
C LYS A 477 -5.70 -2.00 10.45
N THR A 478 -6.18 -2.71 9.43
CA THR A 478 -5.50 -2.93 8.16
C THR A 478 -6.21 -2.14 7.07
N GLU A 479 -5.45 -1.45 6.23
CA GLU A 479 -5.93 -0.86 4.98
C GLU A 479 -5.18 -1.51 3.80
N VAL A 480 -5.90 -1.84 2.72
CA VAL A 480 -5.36 -2.51 1.53
C VAL A 480 -5.73 -1.67 0.32
N ASP A 481 -4.74 -1.37 -0.52
CA ASP A 481 -4.91 -0.56 -1.72
C ASP A 481 -5.92 -1.18 -2.71
N SER A 482 -6.56 -0.33 -3.52
CA SER A 482 -7.27 -0.80 -4.72
C SER A 482 -6.29 -1.37 -5.74
N TYR A 483 -6.58 -2.54 -6.28
CA TYR A 483 -5.73 -3.23 -7.25
C TYR A 483 -6.53 -3.78 -8.44
N GLN A 484 -5.83 -4.14 -9.52
CA GLN A 484 -6.42 -4.71 -10.72
C GLN A 484 -5.69 -5.99 -11.11
N GLU A 485 -6.46 -7.00 -11.50
CA GLU A 485 -5.92 -8.23 -12.08
C GLU A 485 -5.59 -8.09 -13.57
N SER A 486 -4.53 -8.78 -13.96
CA SER A 486 -4.16 -9.06 -15.36
C SER A 486 -4.48 -10.51 -15.73
N GLY A 487 -4.59 -10.82 -17.02
CA GLY A 487 -4.89 -12.17 -17.50
C GLY A 487 -6.36 -12.56 -17.32
N GLY A 488 -6.63 -13.74 -16.77
CA GLY A 488 -7.99 -14.21 -16.45
C GLY A 488 -8.91 -14.47 -17.65
N GLY A 489 -8.41 -14.39 -18.89
CA GLY A 489 -9.15 -14.68 -20.12
C GLY A 489 -10.49 -13.93 -20.26
N GLY A 490 -10.53 -12.65 -19.89
CA GLY A 490 -11.72 -11.80 -19.91
C GLY A 490 -12.44 -11.64 -18.56
N LEU A 491 -12.12 -12.46 -17.56
CA LEU A 491 -12.75 -12.45 -16.24
C LEU A 491 -11.89 -11.82 -15.13
N ALA A 492 -10.87 -11.05 -15.52
CA ALA A 492 -10.06 -10.23 -14.62
C ALA A 492 -10.89 -9.09 -14.00
N MET A 493 -10.53 -8.71 -12.78
CA MET A 493 -11.31 -7.78 -11.94
C MET A 493 -10.46 -6.62 -11.43
N GLU A 494 -11.09 -5.46 -11.30
CA GLU A 494 -10.66 -4.35 -10.46
C GLU A 494 -11.30 -4.51 -9.08
N PHE A 495 -10.51 -4.37 -8.02
CA PHE A 495 -10.96 -4.40 -6.63
C PHE A 495 -10.80 -3.02 -5.99
N ALA A 496 -11.84 -2.57 -5.29
CA ALA A 496 -11.74 -1.36 -4.46
C ALA A 496 -10.82 -1.62 -3.25
N GLY A 497 -10.24 -0.55 -2.71
CA GLY A 497 -9.47 -0.63 -1.46
C GLY A 497 -10.32 -1.16 -0.31
N GLN A 498 -9.72 -1.98 0.55
CA GLN A 498 -10.38 -2.63 1.67
C GLN A 498 -9.90 -2.05 2.99
N SER A 499 -10.79 -2.00 3.98
CA SER A 499 -10.43 -1.70 5.37
C SER A 499 -10.92 -2.85 6.25
N ILE A 500 -10.09 -3.28 7.19
CA ILE A 500 -10.39 -4.34 8.16
C ILE A 500 -10.04 -3.80 9.55
N ASP A 501 -11.08 -3.56 10.36
CA ASP A 501 -10.94 -3.17 11.77
C ASP A 501 -11.17 -4.40 12.66
N SER A 502 -10.25 -4.63 13.60
CA SER A 502 -10.28 -5.73 14.55
C SER A 502 -10.05 -5.19 15.96
N ALA A 503 -10.87 -5.61 16.92
CA ALA A 503 -10.68 -5.25 18.32
C ALA A 503 -11.05 -6.43 19.21
N THR A 504 -10.13 -6.89 20.06
CA THR A 504 -10.36 -8.02 20.94
C THR A 504 -10.15 -7.67 22.39
N SER A 505 -11.00 -8.19 23.28
CA SER A 505 -10.65 -8.36 24.68
C SER A 505 -10.20 -9.79 24.92
N THR A 506 -9.14 -9.96 25.71
CA THR A 506 -8.64 -11.25 26.16
C THR A 506 -8.72 -11.32 27.67
N ILE A 507 -9.28 -12.40 28.22
CA ILE A 507 -9.07 -12.78 29.63
C ILE A 507 -8.23 -14.05 29.63
N GLY A 508 -7.05 -13.98 30.23
CA GLY A 508 -6.05 -15.02 30.14
C GLY A 508 -5.36 -15.35 31.46
N GLY A 509 -4.69 -16.48 31.46
CA GLY A 509 -3.82 -16.91 32.53
C GLY A 509 -2.74 -17.86 32.02
N GLN A 510 -1.53 -17.70 32.52
CA GLN A 510 -0.45 -18.67 32.33
C GLN A 510 0.12 -19.11 33.68
N ALA A 511 0.64 -20.33 33.73
CA ALA A 511 1.32 -20.87 34.89
C ALA A 511 2.57 -21.65 34.45
N SER A 512 3.67 -21.53 35.18
CA SER A 512 4.90 -22.29 35.00
C SER A 512 5.43 -22.81 36.33
N ASN A 513 6.33 -23.80 36.29
CA ASN A 513 6.92 -24.41 37.49
C ASN A 513 8.40 -24.73 37.28
N ALA A 514 9.29 -24.12 38.07
CA ALA A 514 10.74 -24.35 37.97
C ALA A 514 11.16 -25.63 38.72
N ILE A 515 11.42 -26.71 37.97
CA ILE A 515 11.83 -28.02 38.49
C ILE A 515 13.34 -28.18 38.37
N SER A 516 14.05 -28.06 39.51
CA SER A 516 15.49 -28.30 39.58
C SER A 516 15.82 -29.79 39.51
N THR A 517 16.79 -30.15 38.66
CA THR A 517 17.31 -31.52 38.50
C THR A 517 18.83 -31.52 38.64
N SER A 518 19.46 -32.71 38.68
CA SER A 518 20.93 -32.83 38.75
C SER A 518 21.67 -32.40 37.47
N TRP A 519 20.96 -32.18 36.36
CA TRP A 519 21.50 -31.87 35.04
C TRP A 519 21.01 -30.53 34.47
N GLY A 520 20.12 -29.83 35.17
CA GLY A 520 19.53 -28.56 34.71
C GLY A 520 18.24 -28.18 35.46
N VAL A 521 17.64 -27.05 35.09
CA VAL A 521 16.32 -26.62 35.55
C VAL A 521 15.34 -26.73 34.38
N LEU A 522 14.29 -27.52 34.57
CA LEU A 522 13.20 -27.70 33.62
C LEU A 522 12.00 -26.86 34.04
N SER A 523 11.44 -26.06 33.12
CA SER A 523 10.29 -25.19 33.38
C SER A 523 9.16 -25.51 32.40
N PRO A 524 8.31 -26.52 32.71
CA PRO A 524 7.02 -26.69 32.04
C PRO A 524 6.08 -25.52 32.34
N GLY A 525 5.25 -25.18 31.38
CA GLY A 525 4.21 -24.17 31.51
C GLY A 525 2.96 -24.44 30.67
N VAL A 526 1.87 -23.77 31.04
CA VAL A 526 0.56 -23.80 30.38
C VAL A 526 0.00 -22.39 30.26
N ARG A 527 -0.81 -22.15 29.21
CA ARG A 527 -1.47 -20.88 28.92
C ARG A 527 -2.91 -21.15 28.48
N PHE A 528 -3.83 -20.35 28.98
CA PHE A 528 -5.23 -20.33 28.54
C PHE A 528 -5.64 -18.87 28.31
N GLU A 529 -6.26 -18.59 27.17
CA GLU A 529 -6.94 -17.33 26.88
C GLU A 529 -8.36 -17.65 26.40
N TRP A 530 -9.35 -16.91 26.92
CA TRP A 530 -10.60 -16.65 26.20
C TRP A 530 -10.47 -15.28 25.53
N VAL A 531 -10.87 -15.21 24.26
CA VAL A 531 -10.80 -13.99 23.44
C VAL A 531 -12.18 -13.70 22.85
N HIS A 532 -12.60 -12.44 22.95
CA HIS A 532 -13.84 -11.92 22.38
C HIS A 532 -13.54 -10.79 21.38
N GLN A 533 -14.07 -10.90 20.16
CA GLN A 533 -13.80 -10.04 19.00
C GLN A 533 -15.00 -9.11 18.73
N TYR A 534 -14.79 -7.79 18.76
CA TYR A 534 -15.87 -6.80 18.66
C TYR A 534 -16.12 -6.24 17.24
N LEU A 535 -15.07 -6.03 16.43
CA LEU A 535 -15.16 -5.20 15.21
C LEU A 535 -15.03 -5.96 13.89
N ASP A 536 -14.38 -7.13 13.90
CA ASP A 536 -14.21 -7.95 12.69
C ASP A 536 -15.59 -8.46 12.21
N GLU A 537 -16.16 -7.78 11.21
CA GLU A 537 -17.50 -8.02 10.66
C GLU A 537 -17.43 -8.55 9.22
N SER A 538 -18.56 -9.08 8.75
CA SER A 538 -18.69 -9.50 7.35
C SER A 538 -18.53 -8.31 6.39
N ARG A 539 -17.45 -8.30 5.62
CA ARG A 539 -17.07 -7.23 4.69
C ARG A 539 -17.83 -7.37 3.35
N LEU A 540 -17.93 -6.26 2.63
CA LEU A 540 -18.36 -6.23 1.22
C LEU A 540 -17.14 -5.96 0.34
N ILE A 541 -16.69 -6.97 -0.39
CA ILE A 541 -15.61 -6.85 -1.37
C ILE A 541 -16.22 -6.26 -2.65
N GLN A 542 -16.00 -4.98 -2.89
CA GLN A 542 -16.48 -4.28 -4.08
C GLN A 542 -15.53 -4.52 -5.26
N ALA A 543 -16.07 -4.93 -6.39
CA ALA A 543 -15.27 -5.25 -7.58
C ALA A 543 -15.98 -4.86 -8.88
N ARG A 544 -15.20 -4.82 -9.97
CA ARG A 544 -15.69 -4.60 -11.34
C ARG A 544 -14.96 -5.53 -12.30
N PHE A 545 -15.65 -6.10 -13.29
CA PHE A 545 -14.98 -6.75 -14.43
C PHE A 545 -14.19 -5.71 -15.22
N SER A 546 -12.87 -5.88 -15.36
CA SER A 546 -12.00 -4.83 -15.90
C SER A 546 -12.26 -4.53 -17.38
N GLN A 547 -12.57 -5.56 -18.18
CA GLN A 547 -12.94 -5.44 -19.58
C GLN A 547 -14.39 -4.98 -19.82
N ALA A 548 -15.21 -4.75 -18.78
CA ALA A 548 -16.57 -4.25 -18.95
C ALA A 548 -16.56 -2.77 -19.39
N ALA A 549 -17.60 -2.35 -20.12
CA ALA A 549 -17.80 -0.97 -20.52
C ALA A 549 -17.83 0.01 -19.33
N ALA A 550 -17.55 1.29 -19.58
CA ALA A 550 -17.50 2.31 -18.54
C ALA A 550 -18.85 2.41 -17.78
N GLY A 551 -18.79 2.29 -16.45
CA GLY A 551 -19.98 2.26 -15.58
C GLY A 551 -20.65 0.89 -15.42
N ALA A 552 -20.34 -0.08 -16.29
CA ALA A 552 -20.87 -1.44 -16.25
C ALA A 552 -19.98 -2.42 -15.45
N GLY A 553 -20.50 -3.61 -15.20
CA GLY A 553 -19.75 -4.75 -14.67
C GLY A 553 -19.39 -4.69 -13.19
N ARG A 554 -19.98 -3.77 -12.42
CA ARG A 554 -19.77 -3.64 -10.96
C ARG A 554 -20.62 -4.62 -10.17
N PHE A 555 -20.07 -5.16 -9.10
CA PHE A 555 -20.77 -6.00 -8.13
C PHE A 555 -20.12 -5.90 -6.73
N SER A 556 -20.68 -6.59 -5.74
CA SER A 556 -20.07 -6.70 -4.41
C SER A 556 -20.38 -8.06 -3.79
N VAL A 557 -19.35 -8.81 -3.41
CA VAL A 557 -19.50 -10.11 -2.74
C VAL A 557 -19.29 -9.94 -1.24
N LYS A 558 -20.00 -10.76 -0.45
CA LYS A 558 -20.00 -10.68 1.01
C LYS A 558 -19.12 -11.79 1.60
N THR A 559 -18.26 -11.43 2.55
CA THR A 559 -17.46 -12.39 3.33
C THR A 559 -18.31 -13.06 4.41
N ASP A 560 -17.78 -14.09 5.06
CA ASP A 560 -18.40 -14.66 6.26
C ASP A 560 -18.42 -13.63 7.40
N THR A 561 -19.29 -13.84 8.39
CA THR A 561 -19.17 -13.18 9.71
C THR A 561 -18.25 -14.03 10.58
N PRO A 562 -17.11 -13.50 11.08
CA PRO A 562 -16.21 -14.25 11.96
C PRO A 562 -16.85 -14.62 13.30
N ASP A 563 -16.43 -15.76 13.86
CA ASP A 563 -16.86 -16.20 15.20
C ASP A 563 -16.35 -15.23 16.27
N ARG A 564 -17.27 -14.72 17.09
CA ARG A 564 -17.02 -13.68 18.09
C ARG A 564 -16.19 -14.14 19.28
N ASP A 565 -16.23 -15.42 19.61
CA ASP A 565 -15.63 -15.99 20.82
C ASP A 565 -14.75 -17.20 20.48
N TYR A 566 -13.50 -17.19 20.96
CA TYR A 566 -12.58 -18.31 20.78
C TYR A 566 -11.61 -18.46 21.96
N PHE A 567 -10.85 -19.56 21.96
CA PHE A 567 -9.87 -19.87 23.00
C PHE A 567 -8.52 -20.17 22.40
N ASN A 568 -7.45 -19.72 23.06
CA ASN A 568 -6.08 -20.15 22.78
C ASN A 568 -5.59 -21.02 23.94
N ILE A 569 -5.18 -22.25 23.66
CA ILE A 569 -4.57 -23.16 24.64
C ILE A 569 -3.11 -23.38 24.26
N GLY A 570 -2.21 -22.96 25.13
CA GLY A 570 -0.76 -23.07 24.97
C GLY A 570 -0.14 -24.02 25.98
N THR A 571 0.89 -24.75 25.56
CA THR A 571 1.82 -25.48 26.43
C THR A 571 3.24 -25.08 26.10
N SER A 572 4.11 -25.07 27.10
CA SER A 572 5.52 -24.71 26.93
C SER A 572 6.44 -25.58 27.80
N LEU A 573 7.68 -25.68 27.36
CA LEU A 573 8.75 -26.34 28.08
C LEU A 573 10.06 -25.60 27.80
N ALA A 574 10.59 -24.91 28.81
CA ALA A 574 11.94 -24.36 28.78
C ALA A 574 12.90 -25.27 29.56
N LEU A 575 14.15 -25.33 29.11
CA LEU A 575 15.23 -26.08 29.72
C LEU A 575 16.46 -25.20 29.87
N SER A 576 17.02 -25.20 31.09
CA SER A 576 18.24 -24.50 31.50
C SER A 576 19.29 -25.55 31.86
N LEU A 577 20.45 -25.54 31.23
CA LEU A 577 21.57 -26.44 31.52
C LEU A 577 22.73 -25.67 32.17
N PRO A 578 23.67 -26.37 32.82
CA PRO A 578 24.98 -25.82 33.18
C PRO A 578 25.70 -25.13 32.02
N GLU A 579 26.70 -24.31 32.36
CA GLU A 579 27.47 -23.45 31.44
C GLU A 579 26.64 -22.37 30.70
N GLY A 580 25.33 -22.28 30.93
CA GLY A 580 24.43 -21.29 30.29
C GLY A 580 23.82 -21.76 28.96
N ARG A 581 23.93 -23.05 28.65
CA ARG A 581 23.21 -23.70 27.54
C ARG A 581 21.72 -23.80 27.87
N ALA A 582 20.83 -23.62 26.90
CA ALA A 582 19.39 -23.69 27.14
C ALA A 582 18.56 -23.81 25.85
N GLY A 583 17.28 -24.10 25.98
CA GLY A 583 16.31 -24.02 24.89
C GLY A 583 14.87 -24.05 25.35
N PHE A 584 13.92 -23.74 24.46
CA PHE A 584 12.50 -23.85 24.73
C PHE A 584 11.71 -24.35 23.51
N LEU A 585 10.57 -24.96 23.82
CA LEU A 585 9.48 -25.26 22.89
C LEU A 585 8.19 -24.66 23.47
N ARG A 586 7.38 -24.02 22.63
CA ARG A 586 5.97 -23.69 22.91
C ARG A 586 5.11 -24.18 21.75
N TYR A 587 3.99 -24.80 22.10
CA TYR A 587 2.93 -25.18 21.17
C TYR A 587 1.65 -24.45 21.59
N GLU A 588 0.88 -23.97 20.62
CA GLU A 588 -0.39 -23.30 20.87
C GLU A 588 -1.43 -23.69 19.81
N TYR A 589 -2.67 -23.82 20.27
CA TYR A 589 -3.82 -24.21 19.45
C TYR A 589 -4.97 -23.22 19.69
N ARG A 590 -5.48 -22.62 18.60
CA ARG A 590 -6.69 -21.79 18.60
C ARG A 590 -7.91 -22.67 18.24
N LEU A 591 -8.95 -22.61 19.08
CA LEU A 591 -10.18 -23.38 18.93
C LEU A 591 -11.43 -22.57 19.33
N GLY A 592 -12.61 -23.07 18.95
CA GLY A 592 -13.91 -22.44 19.22
C GLY A 592 -14.51 -21.76 17.99
N GLN A 593 -13.68 -21.37 17.03
CA GLN A 593 -14.12 -20.92 15.71
C GLN A 593 -14.62 -22.13 14.90
N ALA A 594 -15.78 -22.01 14.24
CA ALA A 594 -16.48 -23.12 13.59
C ALA A 594 -15.79 -23.61 12.31
N TYR A 595 -15.04 -22.71 11.64
CA TYR A 595 -14.41 -22.98 10.34
C TYR A 595 -12.90 -22.76 10.32
N ILE A 596 -12.27 -22.40 11.44
CA ILE A 596 -10.83 -22.06 11.51
C ILE A 596 -10.14 -22.94 12.56
N THR A 597 -9.08 -23.63 12.15
CA THR A 597 -8.15 -24.32 13.05
C THR A 597 -6.75 -23.79 12.81
N ASP A 598 -6.06 -23.40 13.89
CA ASP A 598 -4.75 -22.77 13.80
C ASP A 598 -3.79 -23.31 14.86
N HIS A 599 -2.60 -23.71 14.41
CA HIS A 599 -1.54 -24.31 15.23
C HIS A 599 -0.26 -23.47 15.13
N THR A 600 0.31 -23.08 16.27
CA THR A 600 1.54 -22.28 16.33
C THR A 600 2.62 -23.04 17.09
N ILE A 601 3.83 -23.07 16.54
CA ILE A 601 5.03 -23.66 17.15
C ILE A 601 6.10 -22.58 17.24
N GLU A 602 6.58 -22.36 18.46
CA GLU A 602 7.71 -21.48 18.76
C GLU A 602 8.86 -22.31 19.34
N LEU A 603 10.06 -22.06 18.82
CA LEU A 603 11.29 -22.77 19.16
C LEU A 603 12.40 -21.75 19.39
N GLY A 604 13.34 -22.06 20.27
CA GLY A 604 14.57 -21.28 20.40
C GLY A 604 15.62 -21.93 21.28
N ALA A 605 16.88 -21.63 21.02
CA ALA A 605 18.02 -22.15 21.77
C ALA A 605 19.04 -21.06 22.13
N ARG A 606 19.79 -21.30 23.21
CA ARG A 606 21.00 -20.57 23.57
C ARG A 606 22.14 -21.56 23.73
N ILE A 607 23.21 -21.33 22.97
CA ILE A 607 24.51 -21.95 23.16
C ILE A 607 25.49 -20.80 23.40
N PRO A 608 26.07 -20.66 24.61
CA PRO A 608 27.16 -19.72 24.86
C PRO A 608 28.44 -20.19 24.18
N PHE A 609 29.36 -19.25 23.97
CA PHE A 609 30.63 -19.41 23.27
C PHE A 609 31.78 -18.82 24.11
#